data_AF-A0A414D6M3-F1
#
_entry.id   AF-A0A414D6M3-F1
#
_cell.length_a   1.000
_cell.length_b   1.000
_cell.length_c   1.000
_cell.angle_alpha   90.00
_cell.angle_beta   90.00
_cell.angle_gamma   90.00
#
_symmetry.space_group_name_H-M   'P 1'
#
loop_
_entity.id
_entity.type
_entity.pdbx_description
1 polymer ?
#
loop_
_entity_poly.entity_id
_entity_poly.type
_entity_poly.pdbx_seq_one_letter_code
_entity_poly.pdbx_strand_id
1 'polypeptide(L)'
;FVIFYNGSQEQPDRKILRLSDAYCVKEEYPALELTAVMLNINRGHNEKLKGMCKSLKDYSEYTARVREYAQVKPVEEAVEQAISECIQEGIMAEFLKQNRAEAKQVSIYEYDEEKHMRQEREASWEEGREVGREEGREEGRVQGREEGKFEGKIELLRMQIQKKLVKGKSVSEISEELEEEEDVIAQMIREMGEERAADKHLPPKLSH
;
A
#
# COMPACT_ATOMS: atom_id res chain seq x y z
N PHE A 1 -24.47 3.99 13.80
CA PHE A 1 -24.38 2.55 13.54
C PHE A 1 -23.28 1.94 14.40
N VAL A 2 -23.49 0.72 14.90
CA VAL A 2 -22.48 -0.05 15.63
C VAL A 2 -22.25 -1.35 14.86
N ILE A 3 -20.99 -1.73 14.69
CA ILE A 3 -20.57 -2.95 13.99
C ILE A 3 -19.72 -3.75 14.97
N PHE A 4 -20.01 -5.04 15.12
CA PHE A 4 -19.14 -5.95 15.85
C PHE A 4 -18.16 -6.58 14.88
N TYR A 5 -16.88 -6.44 15.16
CA TYR A 5 -15.82 -7.04 14.37
C TYR A 5 -15.37 -8.34 15.03
N ASN A 6 -15.51 -9.42 14.29
CA ASN A 6 -15.03 -10.76 14.65
C ASN A 6 -14.05 -11.31 13.60
N GLY A 7 -13.51 -10.47 12.71
CA GLY A 7 -12.63 -10.89 11.61
C GLY A 7 -11.25 -11.33 12.07
N SER A 8 -10.47 -11.85 11.11
CA SER A 8 -9.14 -12.44 11.34
C SER A 8 -7.98 -11.44 11.38
N GLN A 9 -8.15 -10.22 10.84
CA GLN A 9 -7.13 -9.17 10.92
C GLN A 9 -7.09 -8.53 12.31
N GLU A 10 -5.90 -8.12 12.75
CA GLU A 10 -5.75 -7.37 13.99
C GLU A 10 -6.47 -6.01 13.90
N GLN A 11 -7.28 -5.69 14.91
CA GLN A 11 -8.02 -4.44 14.98
C GLN A 11 -8.04 -3.93 16.44
N PRO A 12 -8.06 -2.62 16.67
CA PRO A 12 -8.20 -2.07 18.02
C PRO A 12 -9.57 -2.38 18.61
N ASP A 13 -9.72 -2.24 19.93
CA ASP A 13 -11.01 -2.40 20.62
C ASP A 13 -12.11 -1.52 20.01
N ARG A 14 -11.77 -0.32 19.54
CA ARG A 14 -12.73 0.60 18.96
C ARG A 14 -12.12 1.33 17.76
N LYS A 15 -12.88 1.39 16.66
CA LYS A 15 -12.54 2.16 15.45
C LYS A 15 -13.77 2.88 14.93
N ILE A 16 -13.61 4.07 14.36
CA ILE A 16 -14.66 4.72 13.58
C ILE A 16 -14.39 4.41 12.11
N LEU A 17 -15.35 3.78 11.45
CA LEU A 17 -15.34 3.55 10.02
C LEU A 17 -16.07 4.71 9.34
N ARG A 18 -15.51 5.22 8.24
CA ARG A 18 -16.14 6.26 7.42
C ARG A 18 -16.49 5.68 6.06
N LEU A 19 -17.66 6.03 5.53
CA LEU A 19 -18.07 5.57 4.21
C LEU A 19 -17.14 6.12 3.13
N SER A 20 -16.65 7.35 3.31
CA SER A 20 -15.69 8.00 2.43
C SER A 20 -14.35 7.26 2.31
N ASP A 21 -13.99 6.40 3.26
CA ASP A 21 -12.80 5.54 3.16
C ASP A 21 -12.91 4.59 1.95
N ALA A 22 -14.13 4.22 1.54
CA ALA A 22 -14.40 3.36 0.40
C ALA A 22 -14.54 4.11 -0.95
N TYR A 23 -14.56 5.44 -0.96
CA TYR A 23 -14.71 6.21 -2.20
C TYR A 23 -13.45 6.14 -3.06
N CYS A 24 -13.63 5.97 -4.37
CA CYS A 24 -12.53 5.99 -5.35
C CYS A 24 -11.86 7.37 -5.41
N VAL A 25 -12.68 8.43 -5.34
CA VAL A 25 -12.19 9.81 -5.32
C VAL A 25 -12.19 10.30 -3.88
N LYS A 26 -11.03 10.78 -3.41
CA LYS A 26 -10.91 11.39 -2.09
C LYS A 26 -11.24 12.87 -2.19
N GLU A 27 -12.31 13.27 -1.51
CA GLU A 27 -12.76 14.65 -1.41
C GLU A 27 -12.65 15.11 0.04
N GLU A 28 -12.30 16.39 0.25
CA GLU A 28 -12.22 16.98 1.59
C GLU A 28 -13.62 17.05 2.24
N TYR A 29 -14.65 17.29 1.44
CA TYR A 29 -16.04 17.42 1.87
C TYR A 29 -16.95 16.51 1.03
N PRO A 30 -16.99 15.20 1.34
CA PRO A 30 -17.83 14.27 0.59
C PRO A 30 -19.31 14.65 0.72
N ALA A 31 -20.04 14.60 -0.40
CA ALA A 31 -21.47 14.94 -0.42
C ALA A 31 -22.33 14.02 0.45
N LEU A 32 -21.88 12.79 0.70
CA LEU A 32 -22.48 11.84 1.62
C LEU A 32 -21.40 11.29 2.55
N GLU A 33 -21.64 11.33 3.86
CA GLU A 33 -20.76 10.72 4.86
C GLU A 33 -21.58 9.93 5.86
N LEU A 34 -21.13 8.71 6.14
CA LEU A 34 -21.71 7.85 7.16
C LEU A 34 -20.60 7.29 8.02
N THR A 35 -20.70 7.54 9.32
CA THR A 35 -19.76 6.96 10.29
C THR A 35 -20.40 5.81 11.06
N ALA A 36 -19.66 4.72 11.24
CA ALA A 36 -20.03 3.61 12.09
C ALA A 36 -18.97 3.36 13.17
N VAL A 37 -19.39 3.02 14.38
CA VAL A 37 -18.49 2.60 15.45
C VAL A 37 -18.29 1.09 15.33
N MET A 38 -17.08 0.67 15.02
CA MET A 38 -16.68 -0.73 15.02
C MET A 38 -16.09 -1.10 16.38
N LEU A 39 -16.58 -2.19 16.98
CA LEU A 39 -16.10 -2.74 18.25
C LEU A 39 -15.55 -4.15 18.01
N ASN A 40 -14.28 -4.37 18.33
CA ASN A 40 -13.66 -5.69 18.19
C ASN A 40 -14.13 -6.63 19.30
N ILE A 41 -14.80 -7.72 18.94
CA ILE A 41 -15.32 -8.70 19.90
C ILE A 41 -14.49 -9.99 19.93
N ASN A 42 -13.33 -10.05 19.27
CA ASN A 42 -12.45 -11.21 19.34
C ASN A 42 -11.99 -11.48 20.80
N ARG A 43 -11.48 -12.69 21.07
CA ARG A 43 -10.89 -13.04 22.38
C ARG A 43 -9.82 -12.01 22.77
N GLY A 44 -9.84 -11.55 24.03
CA GLY A 44 -8.93 -10.52 24.54
C GLY A 44 -9.39 -9.07 24.32
N HIS A 45 -10.42 -8.83 23.51
CA HIS A 45 -10.93 -7.50 23.18
C HIS A 45 -12.29 -7.19 23.80
N ASN A 46 -12.53 -5.93 24.15
CA ASN A 46 -13.80 -5.43 24.72
C ASN A 46 -14.37 -6.33 25.84
N GLU A 47 -13.51 -6.85 26.73
CA GLU A 47 -13.91 -7.83 27.76
C GLU A 47 -14.99 -7.31 28.71
N LYS A 48 -15.02 -6.00 29.00
CA LYS A 48 -16.10 -5.37 29.79
C LYS A 48 -17.45 -5.49 29.08
N LEU A 49 -17.51 -5.21 27.78
CA LEU A 49 -18.72 -5.30 26.97
C LEU A 49 -19.22 -6.75 26.91
N LYS A 50 -18.31 -7.69 26.64
CA LYS A 50 -18.64 -9.13 26.63
C LYS A 50 -19.07 -9.62 28.01
N GLY A 51 -18.47 -9.10 29.08
CA GLY A 51 -18.88 -9.38 30.46
C GLY A 51 -20.31 -8.93 30.79
N MET A 52 -20.81 -7.88 30.12
CA MET A 52 -22.17 -7.37 30.30
C MET A 52 -23.22 -8.11 29.47
N CYS A 53 -22.83 -8.84 28.41
CA CYS A 53 -23.74 -9.53 27.50
C CYS A 53 -23.31 -10.97 27.25
N LYS A 54 -23.98 -11.93 27.91
CA LYS A 54 -23.69 -13.37 27.76
C LYS A 54 -23.76 -13.80 26.30
N SER A 55 -24.80 -13.42 25.56
CA SER A 55 -24.97 -13.84 24.16
C SER A 55 -23.82 -13.37 23.28
N LEU A 56 -23.34 -12.13 23.48
CA LEU A 56 -22.20 -11.60 22.71
C LEU A 56 -20.89 -12.30 23.07
N LYS A 57 -20.68 -12.57 24.38
CA LYS A 57 -19.53 -13.34 24.85
C LYS A 57 -19.54 -14.76 24.28
N ASP A 58 -20.68 -15.43 24.35
CA ASP A 58 -20.82 -16.80 23.88
C ASP A 58 -20.63 -16.88 22.35
N TYR A 59 -21.13 -15.89 21.59
CA TYR A 59 -20.90 -15.79 20.15
C TYR A 59 -19.42 -15.55 19.79
N SER A 60 -18.76 -14.64 20.51
CA SER A 60 -17.31 -14.39 20.38
C SER A 60 -16.50 -15.67 20.62
N GLU A 61 -16.91 -16.46 21.61
CA GLU A 61 -16.25 -17.71 21.96
C GLU A 61 -16.51 -18.81 20.91
N TYR A 62 -17.75 -18.97 20.45
CA TYR A 62 -18.10 -19.92 19.39
C TYR A 62 -17.32 -19.65 18.09
N THR A 63 -17.34 -18.40 17.63
CA THR A 63 -16.65 -17.98 16.39
C THR A 63 -15.14 -18.18 16.49
N ALA A 64 -14.55 -17.92 17.66
CA ALA A 64 -13.13 -18.18 17.90
C ALA A 64 -12.79 -19.68 17.78
N ARG A 65 -13.62 -20.59 18.33
CA ARG A 65 -13.40 -22.05 18.22
C ARG A 65 -13.51 -22.55 16.80
N VAL A 66 -14.54 -22.11 16.06
CA VAL A 66 -14.70 -22.47 14.64
C VAL A 66 -13.43 -22.09 13.87
N ARG A 67 -12.92 -20.88 14.08
CA ARG A 67 -11.68 -20.41 13.44
C ARG A 67 -10.46 -21.22 13.84
N GLU A 68 -10.29 -21.53 15.12
CA GLU A 68 -9.16 -22.31 15.62
C GLU A 68 -9.15 -23.73 15.03
N TYR A 69 -10.31 -24.38 14.97
CA TYR A 69 -10.41 -25.74 14.41
C TYR A 69 -10.25 -25.76 12.89
N ALA A 70 -10.77 -24.74 12.19
CA ALA A 70 -10.65 -24.63 10.75
C ALA A 70 -9.21 -24.36 10.27
N GLN A 71 -8.27 -24.05 11.15
CA GLN A 71 -6.84 -23.99 10.82
C GLN A 71 -6.21 -25.37 10.61
N VAL A 72 -6.77 -26.42 11.22
CA VAL A 72 -6.17 -27.76 11.27
C VAL A 72 -7.10 -28.87 10.75
N LYS A 73 -8.36 -28.55 10.46
CA LYS A 73 -9.38 -29.49 10.00
C LYS A 73 -10.28 -28.86 8.92
N PRO A 74 -11.00 -29.67 8.12
CA PRO A 74 -12.04 -29.17 7.21
C PRO A 74 -13.08 -28.32 7.95
N VAL A 75 -13.63 -27.31 7.27
CA VAL A 75 -14.55 -26.31 7.86
C VAL A 75 -15.78 -26.99 8.45
N GLU A 76 -16.32 -27.98 7.76
CA GLU A 76 -17.51 -28.72 8.19
C GLU A 76 -17.26 -29.49 9.50
N GLU A 77 -16.08 -30.09 9.65
CA GLU A 77 -15.66 -30.78 10.86
C GLU A 77 -15.37 -29.80 12.00
N ALA A 78 -14.70 -28.68 11.69
CA ALA A 78 -14.41 -27.61 12.63
C ALA A 78 -15.70 -27.01 13.22
N VAL A 79 -16.69 -26.74 12.37
CA VAL A 79 -18.01 -26.24 12.78
C VAL A 79 -18.75 -27.28 13.61
N GLU A 80 -18.79 -28.55 13.18
CA GLU A 80 -19.47 -29.61 13.93
C GLU A 80 -18.88 -29.81 15.33
N GLN A 81 -17.54 -29.79 15.43
CA GLN A 81 -16.82 -29.89 16.69
C GLN A 81 -17.13 -28.68 17.58
N ALA A 82 -17.01 -27.46 17.05
CA ALA A 82 -17.26 -26.23 17.81
C ALA A 82 -18.69 -26.19 18.35
N ILE A 83 -19.69 -26.56 17.55
CA ILE A 83 -21.09 -26.63 18.00
C ILE A 83 -21.24 -27.63 19.14
N SER A 84 -20.66 -28.82 19.01
CA SER A 84 -20.80 -29.90 20.00
C SER A 84 -20.21 -29.52 21.35
N GLU A 85 -19.00 -28.95 21.36
CA GLU A 85 -18.35 -28.48 22.58
C GLU A 85 -19.04 -27.27 23.20
N CYS A 86 -19.49 -26.30 22.38
CA CYS A 86 -20.21 -25.14 22.88
C CYS A 86 -21.52 -25.55 23.57
N ILE A 87 -22.24 -26.53 23.03
CA ILE A 87 -23.43 -27.10 23.68
C ILE A 87 -23.08 -27.75 25.01
N GLN A 88 -22.00 -28.53 25.07
CA GLN A 88 -21.55 -29.22 26.28
C GLN A 88 -21.12 -28.23 27.39
N GLU A 89 -20.49 -27.13 27.02
CA GLU A 89 -19.97 -26.12 27.94
C GLU A 89 -20.96 -24.99 28.27
N GLY A 90 -22.18 -25.02 27.71
CA GLY A 90 -23.20 -24.01 27.98
C GLY A 90 -23.03 -22.69 27.22
N ILE A 91 -22.20 -22.68 26.18
CA ILE A 91 -21.91 -21.54 25.30
C ILE A 91 -22.92 -21.56 24.15
N MET A 92 -23.80 -20.56 24.08
CA MET A 92 -24.92 -20.53 23.11
C MET A 92 -25.77 -21.81 23.07
N ALA A 93 -25.75 -22.63 24.14
CA ALA A 93 -26.17 -24.03 24.06
C ALA A 93 -27.63 -24.19 23.61
N GLU A 94 -28.55 -23.39 24.15
CA GLU A 94 -29.97 -23.46 23.75
C GLU A 94 -30.18 -23.06 22.29
N PHE A 95 -29.50 -22.01 21.83
CA PHE A 95 -29.55 -21.57 20.44
C PHE A 95 -29.00 -22.64 19.49
N LEU A 96 -27.84 -23.21 19.82
CA LEU A 96 -27.17 -24.24 19.01
C LEU A 96 -27.90 -25.58 19.01
N LYS A 97 -28.58 -25.94 20.11
CA LYS A 97 -29.44 -27.12 20.15
C LYS A 97 -30.66 -26.95 19.25
N GLN A 98 -31.31 -25.79 19.30
CA GLN A 98 -32.53 -25.51 18.53
C GLN A 98 -32.25 -25.33 17.04
N ASN A 99 -31.14 -24.65 16.71
CA ASN A 99 -30.83 -24.23 15.33
C ASN A 99 -29.59 -24.92 14.77
N ARG A 100 -29.28 -26.16 15.19
CA ARG A 100 -28.01 -26.84 14.85
C ARG A 100 -27.71 -26.85 13.35
N ALA A 101 -28.68 -27.25 12.55
CA ALA A 101 -28.51 -27.38 11.10
C ALA A 101 -28.25 -26.03 10.43
N GLU A 102 -29.00 -25.01 10.83
CA GLU A 102 -28.86 -23.65 10.31
C GLU A 102 -27.55 -23.02 10.77
N ALA A 103 -27.22 -23.11 12.06
CA ALA A 103 -25.94 -22.63 12.60
C ALA A 103 -24.75 -23.30 11.90
N LYS A 104 -24.85 -24.59 11.58
CA LYS A 104 -23.82 -25.28 10.81
C LYS A 104 -23.71 -24.72 9.39
N GLN A 105 -24.83 -24.63 8.68
CA GLN A 105 -24.86 -24.19 7.30
C GLN A 105 -24.36 -22.74 7.16
N VAL A 106 -24.85 -21.83 8.01
CA VAL A 106 -24.44 -20.42 8.01
C VAL A 106 -22.96 -20.29 8.33
N SER A 107 -22.45 -20.98 9.35
CA SER A 107 -21.02 -20.91 9.70
C SER A 107 -20.09 -21.46 8.61
N ILE A 108 -20.50 -22.51 7.89
CA ILE A 108 -19.73 -23.02 6.74
C ILE A 108 -19.71 -21.97 5.64
N TYR A 109 -20.88 -21.44 5.27
CA TYR A 109 -21.01 -20.44 4.21
C TYR A 109 -20.23 -19.15 4.51
N GLU A 110 -20.36 -18.61 5.72
CA GLU A 110 -19.62 -17.41 6.14
C GLU A 110 -18.10 -17.61 6.07
N TYR A 111 -17.61 -18.79 6.42
CA TYR A 111 -16.18 -19.09 6.40
C TYR A 111 -15.64 -19.25 4.98
N ASP A 112 -16.40 -19.91 4.10
CA ASP A 112 -16.03 -20.05 2.69
C ASP A 112 -16.03 -18.69 1.98
N GLU A 113 -17.04 -17.84 2.22
CA GLU A 113 -17.08 -16.47 1.71
C GLU A 113 -15.93 -15.62 2.25
N GLU A 114 -15.61 -15.67 3.55
CA GLU A 114 -14.45 -14.96 4.12
C GLU A 114 -13.15 -15.39 3.43
N LYS A 115 -13.01 -16.70 3.15
CA LYS A 115 -11.85 -17.26 2.47
C LYS A 115 -11.76 -16.79 1.02
N HIS A 116 -12.84 -16.85 0.26
CA HIS A 116 -12.88 -16.36 -1.12
C HIS A 116 -12.56 -14.87 -1.21
N MET A 117 -13.21 -14.05 -0.38
CA MET A 117 -12.97 -12.60 -0.32
C MET A 117 -11.53 -12.26 0.06
N ARG A 118 -10.90 -13.05 0.94
CA ARG A 118 -9.47 -12.89 1.26
C ARG A 118 -8.59 -13.18 0.04
N GLN A 119 -8.83 -14.29 -0.64
CA GLN A 119 -8.04 -14.68 -1.81
C GLN A 119 -8.13 -13.63 -2.94
N GLU A 120 -9.33 -13.12 -3.20
CA GLU A 120 -9.52 -12.06 -4.21
C GLU A 120 -8.81 -10.76 -3.83
N ARG A 121 -8.86 -10.37 -2.54
CA ARG A 121 -8.14 -9.18 -2.06
C ARG A 121 -6.63 -9.34 -2.15
N GLU A 122 -6.10 -10.50 -1.80
CA GLU A 122 -4.67 -10.80 -1.89
C GLU A 122 -4.20 -10.78 -3.35
N ALA A 123 -4.95 -11.42 -4.25
CA ALA A 123 -4.67 -11.39 -5.68
C ALA A 123 -4.73 -9.97 -6.24
N SER A 124 -5.78 -9.20 -5.91
CA SER A 124 -5.92 -7.81 -6.36
C SER A 124 -4.80 -6.91 -5.83
N TRP A 125 -4.36 -7.14 -4.59
CA TRP A 125 -3.26 -6.40 -3.98
C TRP A 125 -1.91 -6.73 -4.63
N GLU A 126 -1.68 -8.01 -4.95
CA GLU A 126 -0.48 -8.45 -5.66
C GLU A 126 -0.44 -7.89 -7.08
N GLU A 127 -1.55 -7.97 -7.81
CA GLU A 127 -1.69 -7.37 -9.15
C GLU A 127 -1.45 -5.85 -9.11
N GLY A 128 -2.10 -5.13 -8.20
CA GLY A 128 -1.88 -3.68 -8.05
C GLY A 128 -0.44 -3.31 -7.71
N ARG A 129 0.25 -4.14 -6.91
CA ARG A 129 1.67 -3.96 -6.62
C ARG A 129 2.55 -4.22 -7.85
N GLU A 130 2.21 -5.23 -8.65
CA GLU A 130 2.95 -5.55 -9.88
C GLU A 130 2.78 -4.45 -10.92
N VAL A 131 1.55 -4.01 -11.18
CA VAL A 131 1.23 -2.91 -12.09
C VAL A 131 1.97 -1.64 -11.66
N GLY A 132 1.87 -1.23 -10.39
CA GLY A 132 2.57 -0.02 -9.92
C GLY A 132 4.10 -0.13 -10.02
N ARG A 133 4.67 -1.34 -9.95
CA ARG A 133 6.09 -1.57 -10.15
C ARG A 133 6.49 -1.51 -11.63
N GLU A 134 5.63 -1.98 -12.52
CA GLU A 134 5.83 -1.91 -13.96
C GLU A 134 5.74 -0.46 -14.46
N GLU A 135 4.68 0.25 -14.07
CA GLU A 135 4.48 1.68 -14.38
C GLU A 135 5.67 2.51 -13.90
N GLY A 136 6.09 2.36 -12.63
CA GLY A 136 7.23 3.11 -12.11
C GLY A 136 8.56 2.79 -12.82
N ARG A 137 8.74 1.56 -13.33
CA ARG A 137 9.91 1.20 -14.14
C ARG A 137 9.84 1.83 -15.53
N GLU A 138 8.68 1.82 -16.16
CA GLU A 138 8.49 2.42 -17.46
C GLU A 138 8.70 3.93 -17.41
N GLU A 139 8.07 4.61 -16.45
CA GLU A 139 8.25 6.04 -16.19
C GLU A 139 9.72 6.38 -15.96
N GLY A 140 10.39 5.66 -15.06
CA GLY A 140 11.83 5.87 -14.81
C GLY A 140 12.70 5.64 -16.04
N ARG A 141 12.33 4.68 -16.91
CA ARG A 141 13.06 4.41 -18.17
C ARG A 141 12.79 5.49 -19.22
N VAL A 142 11.61 6.10 -19.24
CA VAL A 142 11.29 7.21 -20.14
C VAL A 142 12.04 8.45 -19.67
N GLN A 143 11.90 8.81 -18.40
CA GLN A 143 12.57 9.96 -17.80
C GLN A 143 14.10 9.86 -17.98
N GLY A 144 14.72 8.73 -17.63
CA GLY A 144 16.17 8.57 -17.79
C GLY A 144 16.65 8.63 -19.25
N ARG A 145 15.80 8.25 -20.22
CA ARG A 145 16.13 8.42 -21.66
C ARG A 145 16.04 9.88 -22.10
N GLU A 146 15.09 10.63 -21.57
CA GLU A 146 14.94 12.06 -21.90
C GLU A 146 16.07 12.88 -21.26
N GLU A 147 16.35 12.63 -19.98
CA GLU A 147 17.48 13.23 -19.26
C GLU A 147 18.80 12.92 -19.98
N GLY A 148 19.08 11.66 -20.29
CA GLY A 148 20.32 11.28 -20.99
C GLY A 148 20.45 11.89 -22.40
N LYS A 149 19.33 12.06 -23.13
CA LYS A 149 19.36 12.78 -24.43
C LYS A 149 19.66 14.26 -24.25
N PHE A 150 19.10 14.88 -23.21
CA PHE A 150 19.32 16.29 -22.92
C PHE A 150 20.77 16.54 -22.48
N GLU A 151 21.28 15.73 -21.54
CA GLU A 151 22.67 15.75 -21.10
C GLU A 151 23.64 15.55 -22.27
N GLY A 152 23.39 14.56 -23.14
CA GLY A 152 24.23 14.32 -24.32
C GLY A 152 24.24 15.48 -25.32
N LYS A 153 23.12 16.21 -25.47
CA LYS A 153 23.08 17.44 -26.29
C LYS A 153 23.89 18.56 -25.67
N ILE A 154 23.77 18.76 -24.35
CA ILE A 154 24.56 19.76 -23.62
C ILE A 154 26.06 19.44 -23.72
N GLU A 155 26.46 18.18 -23.55
CA GLU A 155 27.85 17.77 -23.64
C GLU A 155 28.43 18.00 -25.05
N LEU A 156 27.65 17.68 -26.10
CA LEU A 156 28.04 17.96 -27.47
C LEU A 156 28.22 19.46 -27.72
N LEU A 157 27.30 20.30 -27.22
CA LEU A 157 27.37 21.75 -27.34
C LEU A 157 28.60 22.31 -26.61
N ARG A 158 28.85 21.87 -25.36
CA ARG A 158 30.06 22.21 -24.59
C ARG A 158 31.33 21.86 -25.36
N MET A 159 31.42 20.68 -25.96
CA MET A 159 32.57 20.27 -26.78
C MET A 159 32.76 21.21 -28.00
N GLN A 160 31.68 21.59 -28.68
CA GLN A 160 31.75 22.47 -29.84
C GLN A 160 32.19 23.89 -29.48
N ILE A 161 31.67 24.44 -28.38
CA ILE A 161 32.08 25.73 -27.81
C ILE A 161 33.58 25.69 -27.48
N GLN A 162 34.04 24.65 -26.76
CA GLN A 162 35.45 24.51 -26.41
C GLN A 162 36.36 24.47 -27.64
N LYS A 163 36.00 23.69 -28.67
CA LYS A 163 36.76 23.61 -29.93
C LYS A 163 36.85 24.96 -30.65
N LYS A 164 35.78 25.77 -30.60
CA LYS A 164 35.75 27.10 -31.22
C LYS A 164 36.52 28.15 -30.41
N LEU A 165 36.49 28.09 -29.08
CA LEU A 165 37.31 28.93 -28.21
C LEU A 165 38.81 28.70 -28.40
N VAL A 166 39.25 27.44 -28.54
CA VAL A 166 40.66 27.11 -28.84
C VAL A 166 41.11 27.71 -30.18
N LYS A 167 40.20 27.92 -31.13
CA LYS A 167 40.46 28.59 -32.40
C LYS A 167 40.44 30.13 -32.30
N GLY A 168 40.24 30.69 -31.11
CA GLY A 168 40.28 32.13 -30.85
C GLY A 168 38.99 32.89 -31.19
N LYS A 169 37.86 32.20 -31.39
CA LYS A 169 36.57 32.84 -31.72
C LYS A 169 35.96 33.54 -30.50
N SER A 170 35.32 34.67 -30.75
CA SER A 170 34.56 35.43 -29.76
C SER A 170 33.19 34.78 -29.45
N VAL A 171 32.54 35.20 -28.37
CA VAL A 171 31.21 34.70 -27.97
C VAL A 171 30.17 34.96 -29.05
N SER A 172 30.21 36.12 -29.70
CA SER A 172 29.28 36.50 -30.77
C SER A 172 29.44 35.61 -32.01
N GLU A 173 30.68 35.35 -32.44
CA GLU A 173 30.96 34.43 -33.57
C GLU A 173 30.56 32.98 -33.26
N ILE A 174 30.70 32.54 -31.99
CA ILE A 174 30.28 31.19 -31.57
C ILE A 174 28.76 31.08 -31.55
N SER A 175 28.07 32.10 -31.05
CA SER A 175 26.61 32.20 -31.04
C SER A 175 26.04 32.11 -32.46
N GLU A 176 26.58 32.90 -33.39
CA GLU A 176 26.13 32.87 -34.80
C GLU A 176 26.42 31.52 -35.47
N GLU A 177 27.58 30.90 -35.23
CA GLU A 177 27.93 29.61 -35.84
C GLU A 177 27.23 28.38 -35.24
N LEU A 178 26.71 28.51 -34.01
CA LEU A 178 25.98 27.44 -33.34
C LEU A 178 24.47 27.68 -33.35
N GLU A 179 24.01 28.83 -33.84
CA GLU A 179 22.61 29.27 -33.81
C GLU A 179 22.02 29.25 -32.39
N GLU A 180 22.84 29.61 -31.41
CA GLU A 180 22.49 29.64 -29.98
C GLU A 180 22.62 31.05 -29.43
N GLU A 181 21.78 31.43 -28.47
CA GLU A 181 21.80 32.77 -27.86
C GLU A 181 23.15 33.06 -27.16
N GLU A 182 23.67 34.29 -27.31
CA GLU A 182 24.96 34.70 -26.71
C GLU A 182 24.98 34.49 -25.19
N ASP A 183 23.85 34.72 -24.51
CA ASP A 183 23.71 34.50 -23.06
C ASP A 183 23.88 33.03 -22.66
N VAL A 184 23.35 32.09 -23.48
CA VAL A 184 23.48 30.65 -23.26
C VAL A 184 24.93 30.22 -23.44
N ILE A 185 25.60 30.70 -24.49
CA ILE A 185 27.02 30.45 -24.73
C ILE A 185 27.87 31.01 -23.58
N ALA A 186 27.63 32.25 -23.16
CA ALA A 186 28.35 32.88 -22.06
C ALA A 186 28.16 32.13 -20.74
N GLN A 187 26.94 31.66 -20.46
CA GLN A 187 26.65 30.84 -19.28
C GLN A 187 27.41 29.51 -19.31
N MET A 188 27.37 28.77 -20.42
CA MET A 188 28.09 27.49 -20.53
C MET A 188 29.61 27.65 -20.37
N ILE A 189 30.18 28.74 -20.89
CA ILE A 189 31.61 29.05 -20.71
C ILE A 189 31.96 29.29 -19.23
N ARG A 190 31.10 29.99 -18.49
CA ARG A 190 31.28 30.20 -17.04
C ARG A 190 31.22 28.87 -16.29
N GLU A 191 30.19 28.06 -16.53
CA GLU A 191 30.00 26.75 -15.89
C GLU A 191 31.20 25.81 -16.14
N MET A 192 31.69 25.74 -17.39
CA MET A 192 32.89 24.96 -17.73
C MET A 192 34.16 25.48 -17.05
N GLY A 193 34.25 26.79 -16.79
CA GLY A 193 35.35 27.41 -16.06
C GLY A 193 35.33 27.06 -14.56
N GLU A 194 34.13 27.01 -13.97
CA GLU A 194 33.90 26.65 -12.57
C GLU A 194 34.15 25.16 -12.32
N GLU A 195 33.69 24.26 -13.20
CA GLU A 195 33.99 22.81 -13.14
C GLU A 195 35.50 22.54 -13.14
N ARG A 196 36.26 23.24 -14.01
CA ARG A 196 37.74 23.13 -14.07
C ARG A 196 38.46 23.68 -12.84
N ALA A 197 37.85 24.64 -12.13
CA ALA A 197 38.38 25.17 -10.89
C ALA A 197 38.12 24.23 -9.72
N ALA A 198 36.96 23.58 -9.69
CA ALA A 198 36.57 22.59 -8.67
C ALA A 198 37.41 21.30 -8.74
N ASP A 199 37.71 20.80 -9.94
CA ASP A 199 38.48 19.55 -10.13
C ASP A 199 39.96 19.69 -9.70
N LYS A 200 40.48 20.93 -9.64
CA LYS A 200 41.82 21.25 -9.10
C LYS A 200 41.88 21.30 -7.57
N HIS A 201 40.76 21.14 -6.86
CA HIS A 201 40.68 21.23 -5.40
C HIS A 201 40.26 19.91 -4.73
N LEU A 202 40.24 18.78 -5.46
CA LEU A 202 39.97 17.47 -4.88
C LEU A 202 41.21 16.93 -4.13
N PRO A 203 41.11 16.58 -2.82
CA PRO A 203 42.23 16.01 -2.09
C PRO A 203 42.63 14.62 -2.65
N PRO A 204 43.91 14.20 -2.52
CA PRO A 204 44.37 12.93 -3.07
C PRO A 204 43.57 11.78 -2.45
N LYS A 205 42.96 10.93 -3.30
CA LYS A 205 42.28 9.71 -2.84
C LYS A 205 43.28 8.81 -2.11
N LEU A 206 43.06 8.57 -0.82
CA LEU A 206 43.77 7.56 -0.03
C LEU A 206 43.48 6.18 -0.63
N SER A 207 44.48 5.58 -1.26
CA SER A 207 44.49 4.20 -1.70
C SER A 207 44.56 3.27 -0.49
N HIS A 208 43.57 2.39 -0.34
CA HIS A 208 43.67 1.17 0.48
C HIS A 208 44.02 -0.03 -0.41
#